data_AF-A0A524GW64-F1
#
_entry.id   AF-A0A524GW64-F1
#
_cell.length_a   1.000
_cell.length_b   1.000
_cell.length_c   1.000
_cell.angle_alpha   90.00
_cell.angle_beta   90.00
_cell.angle_gamma   90.00
#
_symmetry.space_group_name_H-M   'P 1'
#
loop_
_entity.id
_entity.type
_entity.pdbx_description
1 polymer ?
#
loop_
_entity_poly.entity_id
_entity_poly.type
_entity_poly.pdbx_seq_one_letter_code
_entity_poly.pdbx_strand_id
1 'polypeptide(L)'
;MWTPDGIEPVDIILKAFDLGINYYDTSNAYGPSQKNYGIAFRKLNLVPGQKDYDQKLRDSIFLTTKTMVRWAKGNYPKLDNVRNSTDGDHGEGAVADLKRSLSQMFGNDDGTYPEGAYVNMILIHNITNFEEVDVVYKGLETPLDINENFGALVALRDYRDGTNLTGLNPKNEKLVRHLGFSGHNNAPAMMDMIQRDKWELLDGILVAINVNDRRYLNMQYNVIPVAQARDMGVIAMKVFADGAMYTKEPRWSNKPEDVVRIIGTESVPSKPLIEYVLTTAGIHTLIIGIGQIDDNPLKCQLVQNYYAAQIKPDALSENERRELEKIGERARNGETNYFQLADTGLTPPRNAKIIKSAGVKLLWDTSYAGNEPITHYEIVSDGNTIGTVRHLPQVSRDPFSYEITAGKEYKVIAVDAIGRKSATEVITA
;
A
#
# COMPACT_ATOMS: atom_id res chain seq x y z
N MET A 1 15.77 0.37 11.55
CA MET A 1 15.69 1.70 10.91
C MET A 1 17.04 2.37 11.02
N TRP A 2 17.48 3.04 9.96
CA TRP A 2 18.84 3.54 9.82
C TRP A 2 18.81 5.05 10.00
N THR A 3 19.48 5.54 11.04
CA THR A 3 19.59 6.97 11.29
C THR A 3 21.05 7.36 11.05
N PRO A 4 21.35 8.37 10.21
CA PRO A 4 22.70 8.86 10.04
C PRO A 4 23.28 9.43 11.34
N ASP A 5 24.59 9.34 11.50
CA ASP A 5 25.29 9.97 12.61
C ASP A 5 25.00 11.48 12.69
N GLY A 6 24.73 11.94 13.92
CA GLY A 6 24.45 13.35 14.22
C GLY A 6 23.02 13.81 13.89
N ILE A 7 22.11 12.88 13.56
CA ILE A 7 20.69 13.17 13.34
C ILE A 7 19.87 12.47 14.41
N GLU A 8 19.05 13.22 15.14
CA GLU A 8 18.11 12.66 16.11
C GLU A 8 16.72 12.50 15.44
N PRO A 9 16.14 11.28 15.39
CA PRO A 9 14.84 11.07 14.75
C PRO A 9 13.71 11.87 15.39
N VAL A 10 13.81 12.15 16.70
CA VAL A 10 12.84 12.95 17.43
C VAL A 10 12.79 14.37 16.87
N ASP A 11 13.94 14.96 16.52
CA ASP A 11 14.00 16.32 15.98
C ASP A 11 13.36 16.41 14.59
N ILE A 12 13.45 15.35 13.80
CA ILE A 12 12.71 15.24 12.52
C ILE A 12 11.20 15.29 12.76
N ILE A 13 10.70 14.54 13.74
CA ILE A 13 9.27 14.49 14.06
C ILE A 13 8.79 15.86 14.52
N LEU A 14 9.50 16.50 15.45
CA LEU A 14 9.16 17.83 15.97
C LEU A 14 9.14 18.88 14.86
N LYS A 15 10.17 18.90 14.00
CA LYS A 15 10.21 19.82 12.86
C LYS A 15 9.09 19.58 11.85
N ALA A 16 8.63 18.33 11.68
CA ALA A 16 7.48 18.02 10.84
C ALA A 16 6.18 18.62 11.40
N PHE A 17 5.99 18.57 12.73
CA PHE A 17 4.86 19.25 13.40
C PHE A 17 4.93 20.77 13.20
N ASP A 18 6.10 21.38 13.38
CA ASP A 18 6.28 22.83 13.21
C ASP A 18 5.97 23.30 11.78
N LEU A 19 6.18 22.44 10.78
CA LEU A 19 5.85 22.70 9.37
C LEU A 19 4.37 22.42 9.04
N GLY A 20 3.58 21.91 9.98
CA GLY A 20 2.17 21.57 9.76
C GLY A 20 1.94 20.27 8.97
N ILE A 21 2.92 19.36 8.94
CA ILE A 21 2.71 18.01 8.40
C ILE A 21 1.75 17.27 9.34
N ASN A 22 0.76 16.60 8.77
CA ASN A 22 -0.30 15.96 9.55
C ASN A 22 -0.44 14.46 9.31
N TYR A 23 0.41 13.84 8.49
CA TYR A 23 0.42 12.39 8.27
C TYR A 23 1.73 11.79 8.76
N TYR A 24 1.65 10.80 9.65
CA TYR A 24 2.79 10.18 10.30
C TYR A 24 2.73 8.67 10.16
N ASP A 25 3.85 8.07 9.75
CA ASP A 25 3.95 6.66 9.41
C ASP A 25 5.01 5.95 10.27
N THR A 26 4.66 4.78 10.80
CA THR A 26 5.57 3.88 11.53
C THR A 26 5.18 2.42 11.35
N SER A 27 5.88 1.47 11.98
CA SER A 27 5.62 0.04 11.89
C SER A 27 6.25 -0.70 13.06
N ASN A 28 5.70 -1.85 13.43
CA ASN A 28 6.34 -2.80 14.36
C ASN A 28 7.62 -3.43 13.81
N ALA A 29 7.98 -3.20 12.54
CA ALA A 29 9.21 -3.68 11.90
C ALA A 29 10.23 -2.55 11.62
N TYR A 30 10.04 -1.36 12.19
CA TYR A 30 10.86 -0.16 11.93
C TYR A 30 11.84 0.15 13.08
N GLY A 31 12.28 -0.85 13.82
CA GLY A 31 13.18 -0.73 14.96
C GLY A 31 12.67 0.28 15.99
N PRO A 32 13.46 1.31 16.37
CA PRO A 32 13.08 2.24 17.43
C PRO A 32 12.03 3.30 17.02
N SER A 33 11.51 3.26 15.79
CA SER A 33 10.64 4.32 15.24
C SER A 33 9.47 4.69 16.17
N GLN A 34 8.72 3.71 16.66
CA GLN A 34 7.56 3.94 17.52
C GLN A 34 7.94 4.53 18.88
N LYS A 35 9.12 4.17 19.42
CA LYS A 35 9.67 4.76 20.65
C LYS A 35 10.05 6.22 20.43
N ASN A 36 10.61 6.56 19.27
CA ASN A 36 10.91 7.95 18.90
C ASN A 36 9.64 8.80 18.79
N TYR A 37 8.55 8.25 18.22
CA TYR A 37 7.23 8.88 18.27
C TYR A 37 6.76 9.08 19.71
N GLY A 38 6.92 8.09 20.59
CA GLY A 38 6.58 8.25 22.01
C GLY A 38 7.34 9.37 22.72
N ILE A 39 8.64 9.56 22.41
CA ILE A 39 9.41 10.69 22.95
C ILE A 39 8.86 12.02 22.42
N ALA A 40 8.63 12.11 21.10
CA ALA A 40 8.10 13.32 20.48
C ALA A 40 6.68 13.67 20.97
N PHE A 41 5.80 12.68 21.12
CA PHE A 41 4.42 12.86 21.58
C PHE A 41 4.37 13.40 23.01
N ARG A 42 5.28 12.99 23.90
CA ARG A 42 5.37 13.59 25.24
C ARG A 42 5.84 15.05 25.19
N LYS A 43 6.80 15.38 24.32
CA LYS A 43 7.25 16.78 24.12
C LYS A 43 6.15 17.68 23.54
N LEU A 44 5.25 17.11 22.73
CA LEU A 44 4.13 17.80 22.07
C LEU A 44 2.81 17.68 22.85
N ASN A 45 2.83 17.08 24.04
CA ASN A 45 1.65 16.81 24.86
C ASN A 45 0.52 16.03 24.15
N LEU A 46 0.85 15.01 23.35
CA LEU A 46 -0.10 14.22 22.57
C LEU A 46 -0.54 12.91 23.25
N VAL A 47 -0.11 12.68 24.49
CA VAL A 47 -0.41 11.46 25.23
C VAL A 47 -1.65 11.67 26.11
N PRO A 48 -2.76 10.95 25.85
CA PRO A 48 -3.98 11.06 26.64
C PRO A 48 -3.74 10.83 28.14
N GLY A 49 -4.47 11.58 28.97
CA GLY A 49 -4.40 11.47 30.43
C GLY A 49 -3.21 12.17 31.10
N GLN A 50 -2.26 12.73 30.33
CA GLN A 50 -1.21 13.60 30.88
C GLN A 50 -1.73 15.01 31.18
N LYS A 51 -1.10 15.68 32.15
CA LYS A 51 -1.54 16.99 32.70
C LYS A 51 -1.81 18.04 31.61
N ASP A 52 -0.97 18.09 30.59
CA ASP A 52 -1.00 19.12 29.54
C ASP A 52 -1.50 18.58 28.19
N TYR A 53 -2.19 17.43 28.19
CA TYR A 53 -2.64 16.74 26.97
C TYR A 53 -3.44 17.67 26.04
N ASP A 54 -2.92 17.88 24.83
CA ASP A 54 -3.58 18.65 23.77
C ASP A 54 -4.35 17.70 22.83
N GLN A 55 -5.61 17.48 23.19
CA GLN A 55 -6.51 16.66 22.38
C GLN A 55 -6.72 17.23 20.97
N LYS A 56 -6.81 18.56 20.81
CA LYS A 56 -7.04 19.16 19.49
C LYS A 56 -5.85 18.91 18.58
N LEU A 57 -4.63 19.04 19.09
CA LEU A 57 -3.42 18.76 18.33
C LEU A 57 -3.32 17.26 18.02
N ARG A 58 -3.62 16.37 18.96
CA ARG A 58 -3.68 14.91 18.70
C ARG A 58 -4.70 14.56 17.62
N ASP A 59 -5.87 15.18 17.63
CA ASP A 59 -6.92 14.94 16.61
C ASP A 59 -6.56 15.54 15.24
N SER A 60 -5.64 16.52 15.19
CA SER A 60 -5.20 17.16 13.93
C SER A 60 -4.25 16.31 13.09
N ILE A 61 -3.71 15.21 13.64
CA ILE A 61 -2.78 14.32 12.93
C ILE A 61 -3.40 12.96 12.62
N PHE A 62 -2.92 12.37 11.52
CA PHE A 62 -3.20 11.02 11.09
C PHE A 62 -1.98 10.12 11.36
N LEU A 63 -2.07 9.27 12.37
CA LEU A 63 -1.01 8.34 12.77
C LEU A 63 -1.29 6.92 12.25
N THR A 64 -0.37 6.39 11.45
CA THR A 64 -0.44 5.04 10.89
C THR A 64 0.66 4.14 11.44
N THR A 65 0.28 2.98 11.96
CA THR A 65 1.20 1.88 12.29
C THR A 65 0.95 0.67 11.38
N LYS A 66 1.77 -0.36 11.51
CA LYS A 66 1.64 -1.59 10.71
C LYS A 66 2.05 -2.82 11.48
N THR A 67 1.48 -3.96 11.08
CA THR A 67 1.88 -5.30 11.54
C THR A 67 2.28 -6.14 10.33
N MET A 68 3.41 -6.88 10.42
CA MET A 68 3.67 -7.93 9.43
C MET A 68 3.17 -9.30 9.84
N VAL A 69 2.44 -9.42 10.94
CA VAL A 69 1.86 -10.69 11.37
C VAL A 69 0.49 -10.88 10.71
N ARG A 70 0.31 -12.00 10.01
CA ARG A 70 -0.90 -12.34 9.24
C ARG A 70 -1.99 -12.96 10.10
N TRP A 71 -1.62 -13.45 11.28
CA TRP A 71 -2.48 -14.12 12.24
C TRP A 71 -2.89 -13.17 13.37
N ALA A 72 -4.12 -13.32 13.86
CA ALA A 72 -4.66 -12.47 14.92
C ALA A 72 -3.92 -12.63 16.26
N LYS A 73 -3.62 -13.88 16.63
CA LYS A 73 -3.04 -14.28 17.91
C LYS A 73 -1.89 -15.26 17.70
N GLY A 74 -1.16 -15.52 18.77
CA GLY A 74 -0.03 -16.42 18.79
C GLY A 74 -0.30 -17.89 18.57
N ASN A 75 0.77 -18.69 18.58
CA ASN A 75 0.75 -20.15 18.32
C ASN A 75 0.19 -20.51 16.93
N TYR A 76 0.40 -19.63 15.94
CA TYR A 76 -0.03 -19.87 14.57
C TYR A 76 0.90 -20.84 13.82
N PRO A 77 0.38 -21.62 12.86
CA PRO A 77 1.20 -22.53 12.07
C PRO A 77 2.14 -21.75 11.15
N LYS A 78 3.33 -22.31 10.91
CA LYS A 78 4.19 -21.89 9.80
C LYS A 78 3.62 -22.47 8.52
N LEU A 79 3.30 -21.60 7.56
CA LEU A 79 2.83 -21.98 6.23
C LEU A 79 3.83 -21.49 5.18
N ASP A 80 3.93 -22.21 4.09
CA ASP A 80 4.74 -21.80 2.94
C ASP A 80 4.18 -20.49 2.36
N ASN A 81 5.08 -19.62 1.89
CA ASN A 81 4.75 -18.31 1.31
C ASN A 81 4.02 -17.31 2.22
N VAL A 82 3.75 -17.66 3.49
CA VAL A 82 3.14 -16.75 4.47
C VAL A 82 4.21 -16.14 5.36
N ARG A 83 4.65 -14.94 5.01
CA ARG A 83 5.65 -14.21 5.82
C ARG A 83 4.99 -13.55 7.02
N ASN A 84 5.65 -13.66 8.16
CA ASN A 84 5.36 -12.90 9.36
C ASN A 84 6.65 -12.20 9.79
N SER A 85 6.58 -10.99 10.38
CA SER A 85 7.74 -10.33 11.01
C SER A 85 7.30 -9.24 12.00
N THR A 86 8.09 -9.01 13.05
CA THR A 86 7.92 -7.91 14.02
C THR A 86 9.19 -7.78 14.85
N ASP A 87 9.46 -6.58 15.37
CA ASP A 87 10.51 -6.30 16.35
C ASP A 87 10.03 -6.56 17.80
N GLY A 88 8.79 -7.03 17.99
CA GLY A 88 8.27 -7.55 19.25
C GLY A 88 8.49 -9.05 19.42
N ASP A 89 7.85 -9.65 20.43
CA ASP A 89 7.74 -11.11 20.47
C ASP A 89 6.89 -11.56 19.29
N HIS A 90 7.56 -12.21 18.34
CA HIS A 90 6.99 -12.66 17.10
C HIS A 90 5.78 -13.59 17.29
N GLY A 91 5.74 -14.31 18.42
CA GLY A 91 4.78 -15.37 18.66
C GLY A 91 3.40 -14.91 19.12
N GLU A 92 3.12 -13.61 19.28
CA GLU A 92 1.88 -13.15 19.96
C GLU A 92 0.75 -12.70 19.01
N GLY A 93 1.00 -12.54 17.72
CA GLY A 93 -0.03 -12.18 16.73
C GLY A 93 -0.21 -10.67 16.49
N ALA A 94 -1.03 -10.33 15.49
CA ALA A 94 -1.31 -8.95 15.09
C ALA A 94 -1.95 -8.09 16.18
N VAL A 95 -2.75 -8.69 17.08
CA VAL A 95 -3.34 -7.97 18.22
C VAL A 95 -2.28 -7.50 19.21
N ALA A 96 -1.25 -8.32 19.45
CA ALA A 96 -0.13 -7.93 20.30
C ALA A 96 0.70 -6.80 19.65
N ASP A 97 0.94 -6.87 18.34
CA ASP A 97 1.58 -5.80 17.56
C ASP A 97 0.83 -4.46 17.67
N LEU A 98 -0.50 -4.48 17.65
CA LEU A 98 -1.32 -3.27 17.86
C LEU A 98 -1.10 -2.71 19.27
N LYS A 99 -1.18 -3.55 20.31
CA LYS A 99 -1.02 -3.11 21.71
C LYS A 99 0.41 -2.64 22.00
N ARG A 100 1.42 -3.31 21.45
CA ARG A 100 2.82 -2.89 21.49
C ARG A 100 3.01 -1.52 20.86
N SER A 101 2.39 -1.26 19.70
CA SER A 101 2.43 0.05 19.05
C SER A 101 1.93 1.16 19.98
N LEU A 102 0.79 0.94 20.64
CA LEU A 102 0.21 1.91 21.58
C LEU A 102 1.08 2.08 22.82
N SER A 103 1.60 0.98 23.37
CA SER A 103 2.51 1.00 24.51
C SER A 103 3.79 1.78 24.22
N GLN A 104 4.36 1.67 23.02
CA GLN A 104 5.56 2.41 22.64
C GLN A 104 5.31 3.89 22.36
N MET A 105 4.20 4.22 21.70
CA MET A 105 3.90 5.59 21.29
C MET A 105 3.21 6.42 22.39
N PHE A 106 2.44 5.80 23.28
CA PHE A 106 1.64 6.50 24.29
C PHE A 106 1.90 6.00 25.72
N GLY A 107 2.40 4.78 25.89
CA GLY A 107 2.63 4.14 27.18
C GLY A 107 4.09 4.13 27.63
N ASN A 108 4.52 3.07 28.30
CA ASN A 108 5.88 2.91 28.85
C ASN A 108 6.71 1.81 28.17
N ASP A 109 6.27 1.29 27.03
CA ASP A 109 6.89 0.13 26.36
C ASP A 109 6.88 -1.16 27.22
N ASP A 110 5.91 -1.31 28.12
CA ASP A 110 5.73 -2.46 29.01
C ASP A 110 4.40 -3.21 28.76
N GLY A 111 3.70 -2.85 27.69
CA GLY A 111 2.39 -3.37 27.32
C GLY A 111 1.22 -2.52 27.81
N THR A 112 1.47 -1.53 28.66
CA THR A 112 0.45 -0.58 29.12
C THR A 112 0.33 0.64 28.21
N TYR A 113 -0.87 1.17 28.05
CA TYR A 113 -1.16 2.42 27.34
C TYR A 113 -2.35 3.13 28.01
N PRO A 114 -2.42 4.47 27.95
CA PRO A 114 -3.50 5.21 28.60
C PRO A 114 -4.84 5.02 27.89
N GLU A 115 -5.93 5.15 28.65
CA GLU A 115 -7.28 5.23 28.07
C GLU A 115 -7.37 6.41 27.09
N GLY A 116 -8.03 6.20 25.95
CA GLY A 116 -8.09 7.17 24.86
C GLY A 116 -6.91 7.12 23.89
N ALA A 117 -5.89 6.28 24.11
CA ALA A 117 -4.85 6.04 23.10
C ALA A 117 -5.42 5.30 21.89
N TYR A 118 -5.06 5.76 20.69
CA TYR A 118 -5.47 5.13 19.43
C TYR A 118 -4.46 5.42 18.32
N VAL A 119 -4.49 4.61 17.27
CA VAL A 119 -3.91 4.93 15.95
C VAL A 119 -5.01 5.24 14.96
N ASN A 120 -4.77 6.17 14.05
CA ASN A 120 -5.76 6.49 13.01
C ASN A 120 -5.91 5.31 12.06
N MET A 121 -4.81 4.65 11.70
CA MET A 121 -4.85 3.47 10.83
C MET A 121 -3.82 2.41 11.22
N ILE A 122 -4.19 1.14 11.06
CA ILE A 122 -3.23 0.04 11.03
C ILE A 122 -3.24 -0.64 9.66
N LEU A 123 -2.05 -0.90 9.12
CA LEU A 123 -1.89 -1.61 7.85
C LEU A 123 -1.37 -3.03 8.07
N ILE A 124 -1.93 -4.00 7.33
CA ILE A 124 -1.27 -5.29 7.10
C ILE A 124 -0.04 -5.06 6.20
N HIS A 125 1.16 -5.41 6.69
CA HIS A 125 2.44 -5.04 6.08
C HIS A 125 3.32 -6.22 5.72
N ASN A 126 4.03 -6.25 4.59
CA ASN A 126 3.57 -5.86 3.27
C ASN A 126 3.04 -7.11 2.55
N ILE A 127 1.98 -7.00 1.77
CA ILE A 127 1.46 -8.13 0.99
C ILE A 127 2.38 -8.39 -0.20
N THR A 128 2.82 -9.64 -0.34
CA THR A 128 3.65 -10.09 -1.47
C THR A 128 3.07 -11.33 -2.16
N ASN A 129 2.34 -12.18 -1.43
CA ASN A 129 1.86 -13.47 -1.91
C ASN A 129 0.34 -13.60 -1.69
N PHE A 130 -0.32 -14.42 -2.49
CA PHE A 130 -1.76 -14.69 -2.36
C PHE A 130 -2.07 -15.47 -1.07
N GLU A 131 -1.16 -16.35 -0.65
CA GLU A 131 -1.28 -17.13 0.59
C GLU A 131 -1.29 -16.24 1.84
N GLU A 132 -0.61 -15.08 1.78
CA GLU A 132 -0.70 -14.08 2.85
C GLU A 132 -2.12 -13.49 2.92
N VAL A 133 -2.76 -13.27 1.77
CA VAL A 133 -4.15 -12.79 1.68
C VAL A 133 -5.11 -13.85 2.22
N ASP A 134 -4.92 -15.12 1.85
CA ASP A 134 -5.73 -16.24 2.36
C ASP A 134 -5.72 -16.29 3.89
N VAL A 135 -4.54 -16.16 4.50
CA VAL A 135 -4.43 -16.16 5.97
C VAL A 135 -5.08 -14.93 6.59
N VAL A 136 -4.84 -13.74 6.03
CA VAL A 136 -5.38 -12.47 6.58
C VAL A 136 -6.91 -12.47 6.61
N TYR A 137 -7.56 -13.09 5.63
CA TYR A 137 -9.02 -13.23 5.54
C TYR A 137 -9.60 -14.43 6.30
N LYS A 138 -8.78 -15.33 6.85
CA LYS A 138 -9.28 -16.49 7.61
C LYS A 138 -10.12 -16.02 8.81
N GLY A 139 -11.31 -16.60 8.99
CA GLY A 139 -12.30 -16.17 9.99
C GLY A 139 -13.23 -15.04 9.53
N LEU A 140 -12.98 -14.44 8.36
CA LEU A 140 -13.98 -13.67 7.61
C LEU A 140 -14.60 -14.53 6.51
N GLU A 141 -13.76 -15.11 5.65
CA GLU A 141 -14.20 -15.97 4.53
C GLU A 141 -14.54 -17.41 4.97
N THR A 142 -14.05 -17.81 6.15
CA THR A 142 -14.32 -19.10 6.77
C THR A 142 -15.06 -18.90 8.08
N PRO A 143 -15.84 -19.89 8.58
CA PRO A 143 -16.40 -19.82 9.92
C PRO A 143 -15.33 -19.47 10.96
N LEU A 144 -15.66 -18.54 11.86
CA LEU A 144 -14.76 -18.12 12.94
C LEU A 144 -14.85 -19.13 14.09
N ASP A 145 -13.74 -19.80 14.39
CA ASP A 145 -13.56 -20.59 15.62
C ASP A 145 -12.53 -19.89 16.52
N ILE A 146 -12.99 -19.42 17.68
CA ILE A 146 -12.15 -18.70 18.65
C ILE A 146 -11.07 -19.59 19.27
N ASN A 147 -11.22 -20.91 19.23
CA ASN A 147 -10.25 -21.87 19.74
C ASN A 147 -9.11 -22.13 18.74
N GLU A 148 -9.34 -21.87 17.46
CA GLU A 148 -8.33 -22.01 16.40
C GLU A 148 -7.58 -20.69 16.12
N ASN A 149 -6.61 -20.76 15.20
CA ASN A 149 -5.96 -19.58 14.62
C ASN A 149 -6.77 -19.03 13.44
N PHE A 150 -6.93 -17.71 13.41
CA PHE A 150 -7.62 -16.94 12.39
C PHE A 150 -6.81 -15.69 12.00
N GLY A 151 -7.20 -15.08 10.88
CA GLY A 151 -6.48 -13.99 10.26
C GLY A 151 -6.49 -12.69 11.05
N ALA A 152 -5.51 -11.84 10.80
CA ALA A 152 -5.38 -10.56 11.46
C ALA A 152 -6.60 -9.64 11.22
N LEU A 153 -7.22 -9.68 10.04
CA LEU A 153 -8.23 -8.69 9.66
C LEU A 153 -9.51 -8.79 10.51
N VAL A 154 -9.97 -10.00 10.83
CA VAL A 154 -11.16 -10.19 11.68
C VAL A 154 -10.95 -9.70 13.12
N ALA A 155 -9.73 -9.81 13.63
CA ALA A 155 -9.39 -9.34 14.97
C ALA A 155 -9.16 -7.82 15.01
N LEU A 156 -8.52 -7.26 13.98
CA LEU A 156 -8.35 -5.81 13.90
C LEU A 156 -9.69 -5.09 13.70
N ARG A 157 -10.68 -5.73 13.05
CA ARG A 157 -12.06 -5.25 13.02
C ARG A 157 -12.65 -5.06 14.42
N ASP A 158 -12.41 -5.99 15.35
CA ASP A 158 -12.89 -5.85 16.73
C ASP A 158 -12.36 -4.57 17.40
N TYR A 159 -11.10 -4.21 17.14
CA TYR A 159 -10.47 -3.00 17.68
C TYR A 159 -10.84 -1.71 16.93
N ARG A 160 -11.37 -1.82 15.71
CA ARG A 160 -11.99 -0.69 15.00
C ARG A 160 -13.40 -0.42 15.52
N ASP A 161 -14.19 -1.48 15.62
CA ASP A 161 -15.63 -1.39 15.86
C ASP A 161 -15.97 -1.36 17.37
N GLY A 162 -15.02 -1.73 18.24
CA GLY A 162 -15.25 -1.88 19.67
C GLY A 162 -16.10 -3.10 19.98
N THR A 163 -15.87 -4.20 19.26
CA THR A 163 -16.54 -5.49 19.43
C THR A 163 -15.57 -6.53 19.98
N ASN A 164 -16.07 -7.73 20.29
CA ASN A 164 -15.27 -8.86 20.75
C ASN A 164 -15.67 -10.17 20.06
N LEU A 165 -15.87 -10.13 18.74
CA LEU A 165 -16.30 -11.30 17.95
C LEU A 165 -15.25 -12.42 18.00
N THR A 166 -13.97 -12.06 18.11
CA THR A 166 -12.84 -12.99 18.13
C THR A 166 -12.45 -13.47 19.52
N GLY A 167 -13.01 -12.88 20.58
CA GLY A 167 -12.58 -13.10 21.96
C GLY A 167 -11.28 -12.38 22.35
N LEU A 168 -10.63 -11.67 21.41
CA LEU A 168 -9.33 -11.01 21.63
C LEU A 168 -9.44 -9.56 22.10
N ASN A 169 -10.65 -8.99 22.19
CA ASN A 169 -10.93 -7.63 22.66
C ASN A 169 -11.97 -7.63 23.80
N PRO A 170 -11.71 -8.29 24.95
CA PRO A 170 -12.71 -8.49 26.01
C PRO A 170 -13.21 -7.20 26.67
N LYS A 171 -12.49 -6.09 26.47
CA LYS A 171 -12.84 -4.76 26.97
C LYS A 171 -13.58 -3.90 25.94
N ASN A 172 -13.84 -4.41 24.74
CA ASN A 172 -14.48 -3.66 23.64
C ASN A 172 -13.74 -2.35 23.32
N GLU A 173 -12.40 -2.39 23.37
CA GLU A 173 -11.56 -1.23 23.13
C GLU A 173 -11.69 -0.77 21.67
N LYS A 174 -11.67 0.56 21.45
CA LYS A 174 -11.59 1.18 20.12
C LYS A 174 -10.22 1.81 19.93
N LEU A 175 -9.27 0.99 19.49
CA LEU A 175 -7.86 1.35 19.41
C LEU A 175 -7.41 1.80 18.01
N VAL A 176 -8.25 1.56 17.01
CA VAL A 176 -7.97 1.87 15.61
C VAL A 176 -9.18 2.56 14.98
N ARG A 177 -8.98 3.55 14.11
CA ARG A 177 -10.09 4.18 13.36
C ARG A 177 -10.29 3.56 11.98
N HIS A 178 -9.20 3.22 11.28
CA HIS A 178 -9.21 2.72 9.91
C HIS A 178 -8.33 1.47 9.76
N LEU A 179 -8.72 0.56 8.87
CA LEU A 179 -7.92 -0.61 8.52
C LEU A 179 -7.43 -0.49 7.08
N GLY A 180 -6.26 -1.05 6.80
CA GLY A 180 -5.75 -1.07 5.44
C GLY A 180 -4.66 -2.10 5.26
N PHE A 181 -3.98 -2.02 4.12
CA PHE A 181 -2.82 -2.85 3.86
C PHE A 181 -1.75 -2.09 3.08
N SER A 182 -0.59 -2.72 2.92
CA SER A 182 0.51 -2.14 2.16
C SER A 182 1.19 -3.18 1.30
N GLY A 183 1.85 -2.75 0.22
CA GLY A 183 2.59 -3.65 -0.64
C GLY A 183 3.60 -2.92 -1.50
N HIS A 184 4.71 -3.61 -1.79
CA HIS A 184 5.76 -3.11 -2.69
C HIS A 184 5.79 -3.87 -4.01
N ASN A 185 5.51 -5.18 -3.98
CA ASN A 185 6.07 -6.10 -4.95
C ASN A 185 5.08 -6.56 -6.02
N ASN A 186 3.91 -7.02 -5.59
CA ASN A 186 3.02 -7.86 -6.40
C ASN A 186 1.63 -7.21 -6.51
N ALA A 187 1.45 -6.36 -7.54
CA ALA A 187 0.17 -5.70 -7.80
C ALA A 187 -1.01 -6.70 -7.89
N PRO A 188 -0.88 -7.88 -8.55
CA PRO A 188 -1.88 -8.95 -8.49
C PRO A 188 -2.34 -9.38 -7.09
N ALA A 189 -1.42 -9.67 -6.18
CA ALA A 189 -1.76 -10.08 -4.82
C ALA A 189 -2.44 -8.95 -4.04
N MET A 190 -2.03 -7.71 -4.31
CA MET A 190 -2.65 -6.51 -3.73
C MET A 190 -4.06 -6.25 -4.28
N MET A 191 -4.30 -6.51 -5.57
CA MET A 191 -5.64 -6.48 -6.15
C MET A 191 -6.54 -7.55 -5.54
N ASP A 192 -6.03 -8.78 -5.34
CA ASP A 192 -6.77 -9.86 -4.68
C ASP A 192 -7.16 -9.51 -3.23
N MET A 193 -6.27 -8.82 -2.50
CA MET A 193 -6.60 -8.29 -1.17
C MET A 193 -7.82 -7.36 -1.20
N ILE A 194 -7.94 -6.48 -2.20
CA ILE A 194 -9.09 -5.56 -2.34
C ILE A 194 -10.35 -6.31 -2.80
N GLN A 195 -10.22 -7.16 -3.81
CA GLN A 195 -11.34 -7.88 -4.44
C GLN A 195 -12.07 -8.85 -3.49
N ARG A 196 -11.39 -9.33 -2.45
CA ARG A 196 -11.97 -10.20 -1.42
C ARG A 196 -12.73 -9.46 -0.34
N ASP A 197 -12.56 -8.15 -0.20
CA ASP A 197 -13.19 -7.40 0.87
C ASP A 197 -14.70 -7.24 0.63
N LYS A 198 -15.49 -8.20 1.09
CA LYS A 198 -16.96 -8.15 1.03
C LYS A 198 -17.58 -7.38 2.20
N TRP A 199 -16.76 -6.96 3.16
CA TRP A 199 -17.18 -6.38 4.43
C TRP A 199 -16.85 -4.89 4.54
N GLU A 200 -16.25 -4.30 3.51
CA GLU A 200 -15.84 -2.89 3.47
C GLU A 200 -14.95 -2.55 4.67
N LEU A 201 -13.95 -3.40 4.91
CA LEU A 201 -12.99 -3.22 5.99
C LEU A 201 -11.79 -2.37 5.57
N LEU A 202 -11.43 -2.37 4.30
CA LEU A 202 -10.21 -1.72 3.83
C LEU A 202 -10.48 -0.26 3.46
N ASP A 203 -10.00 0.67 4.28
CA ASP A 203 -10.11 2.12 4.11
C ASP A 203 -8.91 2.73 3.36
N GLY A 204 -7.75 2.05 3.38
CA GLY A 204 -6.51 2.61 2.86
C GLY A 204 -5.49 1.61 2.36
N ILE A 205 -4.68 2.04 1.41
CA ILE A 205 -3.56 1.28 0.85
C ILE A 205 -2.29 2.12 0.82
N LEU A 206 -1.17 1.52 1.24
CA LEU A 206 0.17 2.07 1.05
C LEU A 206 0.91 1.30 -0.06
N VAL A 207 1.30 2.02 -1.10
CA VAL A 207 1.79 1.43 -2.37
C VAL A 207 3.10 2.06 -2.80
N ALA A 208 4.04 1.23 -3.27
CA ALA A 208 5.29 1.71 -3.85
C ALA A 208 5.05 2.28 -5.26
N ILE A 209 5.47 3.51 -5.49
CA ILE A 209 5.36 4.17 -6.80
C ILE A 209 6.42 5.27 -6.95
N ASN A 210 6.99 5.38 -8.15
CA ASN A 210 7.88 6.45 -8.58
C ASN A 210 7.92 6.52 -10.11
N VAL A 211 8.79 7.37 -10.66
CA VAL A 211 8.97 7.57 -12.11
C VAL A 211 9.37 6.31 -12.90
N ASN A 212 9.86 5.25 -12.23
CA ASN A 212 10.19 3.98 -12.87
C ASN A 212 9.07 2.93 -12.75
N ASP A 213 7.92 3.22 -12.10
CA ASP A 213 6.84 2.25 -11.84
C ASP A 213 6.40 1.51 -13.12
N ARG A 214 6.20 2.25 -14.22
CA ARG A 214 5.76 1.71 -15.53
C ARG A 214 6.75 0.74 -16.20
N ARG A 215 7.98 0.62 -15.70
CA ARG A 215 9.00 -0.32 -16.19
C ARG A 215 8.88 -1.71 -15.53
N TYR A 216 7.96 -1.87 -14.59
CA TYR A 216 7.74 -3.06 -13.79
C TYR A 216 6.28 -3.51 -13.91
N LEU A 217 5.90 -4.55 -13.17
CA LEU A 217 4.50 -4.88 -12.93
C LEU A 217 3.87 -3.78 -12.06
N ASN A 218 3.52 -2.71 -12.75
CA ASN A 218 3.33 -1.38 -12.21
C ASN A 218 2.07 -1.31 -11.35
N MET A 219 2.11 -0.42 -10.36
CA MET A 219 0.98 -0.17 -9.48
C MET A 219 -0.02 0.79 -10.11
N GLN A 220 0.48 1.76 -10.90
CA GLN A 220 -0.28 2.86 -11.51
C GLN A 220 -1.45 2.40 -12.38
N TYR A 221 -1.32 1.32 -13.14
CA TYR A 221 -2.37 0.81 -14.02
C TYR A 221 -3.00 -0.50 -13.54
N ASN A 222 -2.60 -1.00 -12.37
CA ASN A 222 -3.12 -2.23 -11.79
C ASN A 222 -3.85 -1.96 -10.47
N VAL A 223 -3.16 -2.00 -9.33
CA VAL A 223 -3.80 -1.93 -8.01
C VAL A 223 -4.37 -0.53 -7.68
N ILE A 224 -3.73 0.56 -8.12
CA ILE A 224 -4.16 1.92 -7.76
C ILE A 224 -5.58 2.22 -8.28
N PRO A 225 -5.91 1.96 -9.56
CA PRO A 225 -7.28 2.12 -10.06
C PRO A 225 -8.33 1.27 -9.33
N VAL A 226 -7.97 0.06 -8.86
CA VAL A 226 -8.87 -0.81 -8.09
C VAL A 226 -9.14 -0.22 -6.72
N ALA A 227 -8.10 0.29 -6.04
CA ALA A 227 -8.24 0.97 -4.74
C ALA A 227 -9.09 2.23 -4.85
N GLN A 228 -8.86 3.05 -5.88
CA GLN A 228 -9.66 4.25 -6.14
C GLN A 228 -11.13 3.92 -6.42
N ALA A 229 -11.40 2.89 -7.22
CA ALA A 229 -12.77 2.45 -7.50
C ALA A 229 -13.47 1.84 -6.27
N ARG A 230 -12.73 1.52 -5.21
CA ARG A 230 -13.23 1.09 -3.89
C ARG A 230 -13.23 2.20 -2.85
N ASP A 231 -13.05 3.45 -3.26
CA ASP A 231 -13.02 4.62 -2.37
C ASP A 231 -11.97 4.54 -1.25
N MET A 232 -10.85 3.86 -1.54
CA MET A 232 -9.75 3.74 -0.58
C MET A 232 -8.79 4.92 -0.67
N GLY A 233 -8.30 5.38 0.49
CA GLY A 233 -7.19 6.32 0.57
C GLY A 233 -5.89 5.68 0.06
N VAL A 234 -5.26 6.27 -0.95
CA VAL A 234 -4.01 5.74 -1.53
C VAL A 234 -2.81 6.59 -1.10
N ILE A 235 -1.92 5.95 -0.35
CA ILE A 235 -0.70 6.52 0.19
C ILE A 235 0.47 6.01 -0.65
N ALA A 236 1.21 6.92 -1.29
CA ALA A 236 2.40 6.58 -2.03
C ALA A 236 3.62 6.46 -1.10
N MET A 237 4.56 5.60 -1.48
CA MET A 237 5.91 5.54 -0.91
C MET A 237 6.93 5.21 -1.99
N LYS A 238 8.22 5.22 -1.62
CA LYS A 238 9.35 4.86 -2.49
C LYS A 238 9.53 5.80 -3.69
N VAL A 239 9.14 7.07 -3.55
CA VAL A 239 9.41 8.13 -4.54
C VAL A 239 10.88 8.22 -4.96
N PHE A 240 11.81 7.93 -4.04
CA PHE A 240 13.27 7.92 -4.30
C PHE A 240 13.88 6.51 -4.36
N ALA A 241 13.06 5.48 -4.54
CA ALA A 241 13.48 4.07 -4.59
C ALA A 241 14.42 3.66 -3.44
N ASP A 242 14.00 3.96 -2.21
CA ASP A 242 14.79 3.69 -0.99
C ASP A 242 16.14 4.41 -0.93
N GLY A 243 16.41 5.38 -1.82
CA GLY A 243 17.69 6.08 -1.97
C GLY A 243 18.53 5.61 -3.16
N ALA A 244 18.12 4.53 -3.84
CA ALA A 244 18.84 3.97 -5.00
C ALA A 244 18.87 4.91 -6.21
N MET A 245 17.97 5.90 -6.25
CA MET A 245 18.02 6.96 -7.27
C MET A 245 19.25 7.86 -7.15
N TYR A 246 19.92 7.88 -5.99
CA TYR A 246 20.97 8.85 -5.69
C TYR A 246 22.32 8.17 -5.42
N THR A 247 22.52 7.62 -4.21
CA THR A 247 23.87 7.34 -3.71
C THR A 247 24.20 5.86 -3.55
N LYS A 248 23.19 4.97 -3.53
CA LYS A 248 23.40 3.55 -3.27
C LYS A 248 22.96 2.65 -4.43
N GLU A 249 23.37 1.40 -4.35
CA GLU A 249 22.93 0.35 -5.27
C GLU A 249 21.45 -0.01 -5.06
N PRO A 250 20.74 -0.51 -6.09
CA PRO A 250 19.36 -1.02 -6.01
C PRO A 250 19.18 -2.25 -5.10
N ARG A 251 19.30 -2.06 -3.80
CA ARG A 251 19.06 -3.04 -2.74
C ARG A 251 18.43 -2.38 -1.52
N TRP A 252 17.82 -3.17 -0.63
CA TRP A 252 17.32 -2.64 0.65
C TRP A 252 18.44 -1.98 1.47
N SER A 253 18.14 -0.82 2.03
CA SER A 253 19.02 -0.17 3.00
C SER A 253 19.19 -1.05 4.23
N ASN A 254 20.44 -1.25 4.66
CA ASN A 254 20.77 -2.09 5.81
C ASN A 254 21.79 -1.48 6.77
N LYS A 255 22.17 -0.22 6.55
CA LYS A 255 23.14 0.51 7.36
C LYS A 255 22.95 2.03 7.22
N PRO A 256 23.42 2.85 8.17
CA PRO A 256 23.27 4.31 8.14
C PRO A 256 23.80 4.98 6.86
N GLU A 257 24.87 4.47 6.26
CA GLU A 257 25.49 5.06 5.06
C GLU A 257 24.62 4.94 3.80
N ASP A 258 23.63 4.04 3.83
CA ASP A 258 22.66 3.90 2.74
C ASP A 258 21.62 5.04 2.71
N VAL A 259 21.53 5.81 3.80
CA VAL A 259 20.55 6.90 3.94
C VAL A 259 21.04 8.15 3.22
N VAL A 260 20.24 8.62 2.26
CA VAL A 260 20.56 9.79 1.45
C VAL A 260 20.38 11.08 2.25
N ARG A 261 21.42 11.91 2.29
CA ARG A 261 21.44 13.20 3.01
C ARG A 261 21.40 14.44 2.11
N ILE A 262 21.33 14.25 0.80
CA ILE A 262 21.30 15.33 -0.21
C ILE A 262 19.88 15.58 -0.73
N ILE A 263 19.65 16.76 -1.30
CA ILE A 263 18.40 17.12 -1.98
C ILE A 263 18.63 17.02 -3.49
N GLY A 264 18.37 15.84 -4.03
CA GLY A 264 18.51 15.57 -5.46
C GLY A 264 19.93 15.76 -5.99
N THR A 265 20.05 15.59 -7.30
CA THR A 265 21.25 15.94 -8.08
C THR A 265 20.82 16.74 -9.31
N GLU A 266 21.79 17.26 -10.06
CA GLU A 266 21.51 17.93 -11.34
C GLU A 266 20.81 16.98 -12.34
N SER A 267 21.23 15.72 -12.40
CA SER A 267 20.66 14.72 -13.32
C SER A 267 19.36 14.10 -12.81
N VAL A 268 19.17 14.05 -11.50
CA VAL A 268 18.00 13.47 -10.82
C VAL A 268 17.52 14.45 -9.75
N PRO A 269 16.80 15.52 -10.12
CA PRO A 269 16.28 16.48 -9.15
C PRO A 269 15.12 15.88 -8.34
N SER A 270 15.04 16.17 -7.03
CA SER A 270 14.00 15.57 -6.16
C SER A 270 12.59 16.09 -6.42
N LYS A 271 12.45 17.40 -6.71
CA LYS A 271 11.14 18.04 -6.84
C LYS A 271 10.27 17.41 -7.93
N PRO A 272 10.76 17.22 -9.18
CA PRO A 272 9.94 16.60 -10.23
C PRO A 272 9.52 15.16 -9.90
N LEU A 273 10.33 14.40 -9.15
CA LEU A 273 9.98 13.04 -8.75
C LEU A 273 8.81 13.03 -7.74
N ILE A 274 8.82 13.98 -6.80
CA ILE A 274 7.71 14.19 -5.85
C ILE A 274 6.44 14.60 -6.60
N GLU A 275 6.56 15.57 -7.51
CA GLU A 275 5.45 16.07 -8.32
C GLU A 275 4.84 14.98 -9.21
N TYR A 276 5.67 14.14 -9.84
CA TYR A 276 5.21 13.00 -10.63
C TYR A 276 4.31 12.07 -9.81
N VAL A 277 4.75 11.70 -8.60
CA VAL A 277 4.00 10.78 -7.75
C VAL A 277 2.70 11.42 -7.26
N LEU A 278 2.74 12.66 -6.77
CA LEU A 278 1.56 13.36 -6.25
C LEU A 278 0.52 13.70 -7.32
N THR A 279 0.93 13.81 -8.58
CA THR A 279 0.02 14.00 -9.72
C THR A 279 -0.37 12.69 -10.41
N THR A 280 0.07 11.54 -9.89
CA THR A 280 -0.38 10.25 -10.43
C THR A 280 -1.83 10.02 -10.02
N ALA A 281 -2.69 9.79 -11.02
CA ALA A 281 -4.11 9.53 -10.79
C ALA A 281 -4.33 8.46 -9.70
N GLY A 282 -5.16 8.81 -8.72
CA GLY A 282 -5.49 7.95 -7.58
C GLY A 282 -4.59 8.12 -6.35
N ILE A 283 -3.43 8.79 -6.43
CA ILE A 283 -2.59 9.08 -5.25
C ILE A 283 -3.17 10.26 -4.45
N HIS A 284 -3.30 10.08 -3.13
CA HIS A 284 -3.87 11.08 -2.22
C HIS A 284 -2.85 11.69 -1.26
N THR A 285 -1.80 10.94 -0.91
CA THR A 285 -0.72 11.41 -0.04
C THR A 285 0.59 10.69 -0.37
N LEU A 286 1.73 11.25 0.05
CA LEU A 286 3.05 10.69 -0.21
C LEU A 286 3.91 10.69 1.05
N ILE A 287 4.41 9.51 1.43
CA ILE A 287 5.44 9.34 2.45
C ILE A 287 6.81 9.48 1.80
N ILE A 288 7.61 10.42 2.32
CA ILE A 288 8.97 10.68 1.84
C ILE A 288 9.96 10.39 2.98
N GLY A 289 10.79 9.38 2.80
CA GLY A 289 11.91 9.12 3.70
C GLY A 289 12.99 10.20 3.56
N ILE A 290 13.50 10.69 4.69
CA ILE A 290 14.57 11.69 4.74
C ILE A 290 15.72 11.19 5.64
N GLY A 291 16.91 11.73 5.40
CA GLY A 291 18.11 11.50 6.20
C GLY A 291 18.73 12.75 6.81
N GLN A 292 18.23 13.94 6.46
CA GLN A 292 18.83 15.21 6.86
C GLN A 292 17.77 16.29 7.10
N ILE A 293 17.85 16.93 8.26
CA ILE A 293 17.23 18.23 8.54
C ILE A 293 18.33 19.28 8.77
N ASP A 294 18.02 20.54 8.51
CA ASP A 294 18.97 21.65 8.62
C ASP A 294 18.18 22.93 8.96
N ASP A 295 18.80 23.89 9.63
CA ASP A 295 18.17 25.19 9.91
C ASP A 295 18.09 26.07 8.67
N ASN A 296 19.00 25.88 7.71
CA ASN A 296 18.87 26.47 6.39
C ASN A 296 17.82 25.70 5.57
N PRO A 297 16.68 26.34 5.21
CA PRO A 297 15.63 25.71 4.41
C PRO A 297 16.12 25.08 3.09
N LEU A 298 17.17 25.64 2.49
CA LEU A 298 17.74 25.15 1.23
C LEU A 298 18.55 23.86 1.39
N LYS A 299 18.95 23.52 2.62
CA LYS A 299 19.68 22.27 2.95
C LYS A 299 18.81 21.24 3.67
N CYS A 300 17.60 21.62 4.09
CA CYS A 300 16.70 20.75 4.81
C CYS A 300 15.82 19.94 3.86
N GLN A 301 16.00 18.62 3.81
CA GLN A 301 15.20 17.75 2.95
C GLN A 301 13.71 17.86 3.28
N LEU A 302 13.35 17.93 4.56
CA LEU A 302 11.95 18.05 5.00
C LEU A 302 11.27 19.30 4.42
N VAL A 303 11.94 20.46 4.50
CA VAL A 303 11.40 21.73 3.99
C VAL A 303 11.33 21.70 2.46
N GLN A 304 12.37 21.21 1.77
CA GLN A 304 12.35 21.12 0.31
C GLN A 304 11.26 20.16 -0.19
N ASN A 305 11.07 19.02 0.49
CA ASN A 305 10.00 18.08 0.17
C ASN A 305 8.61 18.69 0.40
N TYR A 306 8.43 19.45 1.48
CA TYR A 306 7.19 20.18 1.75
C TYR A 306 6.84 21.16 0.61
N TYR A 307 7.82 21.95 0.14
CA TYR A 307 7.60 22.86 -0.98
C TYR A 307 7.36 22.14 -2.31
N ALA A 308 8.07 21.03 -2.57
CA ALA A 308 7.84 20.21 -3.76
C ALA A 308 6.45 19.56 -3.76
N ALA A 309 5.86 19.31 -2.60
CA ALA A 309 4.53 18.74 -2.46
C ALA A 309 3.38 19.75 -2.69
N GLN A 310 3.67 21.04 -2.88
CA GLN A 310 2.66 22.08 -3.14
C GLN A 310 2.24 22.09 -4.61
N ILE A 311 1.86 20.93 -5.14
CA ILE A 311 1.37 20.73 -6.51
C ILE A 311 -0.11 20.34 -6.48
N LYS A 312 -0.89 20.82 -7.44
CA LYS A 312 -2.30 20.43 -7.56
C LYS A 312 -2.40 19.00 -8.11
N PRO A 313 -3.44 18.25 -7.73
CA PRO A 313 -3.82 17.03 -8.45
C PRO A 313 -3.92 17.32 -9.96
N ASP A 314 -3.51 16.35 -10.79
CA ASP A 314 -3.57 16.41 -12.27
C ASP A 314 -2.80 17.58 -12.92
N ALA A 315 -1.88 18.23 -12.21
CA ALA A 315 -1.15 19.40 -12.72
C ALA A 315 -0.17 19.06 -13.86
N LEU A 316 0.28 17.80 -13.96
CA LEU A 316 1.15 17.34 -15.04
C LEU A 316 0.33 16.66 -16.13
N SER A 317 0.52 17.12 -17.37
CA SER A 317 0.00 16.45 -18.56
C SER A 317 0.68 15.10 -18.79
N GLU A 318 0.06 14.24 -19.59
CA GLU A 318 0.64 12.94 -19.96
C GLU A 318 2.05 13.08 -20.54
N ASN A 319 2.26 14.06 -21.43
CA ASN A 319 3.58 14.30 -22.03
C ASN A 319 4.63 14.72 -20.98
N GLU A 320 4.29 15.62 -20.05
CA GLU A 320 5.20 16.01 -18.97
C GLU A 320 5.55 14.82 -18.08
N ARG A 321 4.57 13.98 -17.75
CA ARG A 321 4.79 12.74 -17.00
C ARG A 321 5.77 11.82 -17.73
N ARG A 322 5.62 11.63 -19.04
CA ARG A 322 6.57 10.85 -19.85
C ARG A 322 7.98 11.44 -19.87
N GLU A 323 8.12 12.77 -19.87
CA GLU A 323 9.43 13.40 -19.77
C GLU A 323 10.09 13.16 -18.40
N LEU A 324 9.30 13.13 -17.32
CA LEU A 324 9.81 12.84 -15.97
C LEU A 324 10.23 11.38 -15.79
N GLU A 325 9.59 10.44 -16.48
CA GLU A 325 10.01 9.03 -16.52
C GLU A 325 11.44 8.88 -17.05
N LYS A 326 11.85 9.70 -18.03
CA LYS A 326 13.23 9.72 -18.54
C LYS A 326 14.26 10.09 -17.47
N ILE A 327 13.86 10.83 -16.42
CA ILE A 327 14.73 11.08 -15.26
C ILE A 327 15.00 9.75 -14.52
N GLY A 328 13.95 8.95 -14.33
CA GLY A 328 14.04 7.61 -13.75
C GLY A 328 14.93 6.68 -14.55
N GLU A 329 14.89 6.75 -15.88
CA GLU A 329 15.76 5.95 -16.77
C GLU A 329 17.24 6.31 -16.60
N ARG A 330 17.57 7.58 -16.36
CA ARG A 330 18.95 8.01 -16.08
C ARG A 330 19.43 7.51 -14.72
N ALA A 331 18.53 7.42 -13.74
CA ALA A 331 18.84 6.90 -12.42
C ALA A 331 19.08 5.38 -12.51
N ARG A 332 20.36 4.96 -12.45
CA ARG A 332 20.76 3.54 -12.46
C ARG A 332 20.12 2.76 -13.63
N ASN A 333 20.10 3.34 -14.82
CA ASN A 333 19.54 2.74 -16.04
C ASN A 333 18.06 2.30 -15.91
N GLY A 334 17.30 2.94 -15.00
CA GLY A 334 15.90 2.61 -14.74
C GLY A 334 15.69 1.34 -13.90
N GLU A 335 16.74 0.78 -13.29
CA GLU A 335 16.70 -0.47 -12.51
C GLU A 335 16.49 -0.23 -11.00
N THR A 336 15.89 0.89 -10.62
CA THR A 336 15.80 1.30 -9.21
C THR A 336 14.71 0.59 -8.42
N ASN A 337 13.71 -0.02 -9.07
CA ASN A 337 12.57 -0.62 -8.36
C ASN A 337 12.76 -2.13 -8.18
N TYR A 338 13.89 -2.51 -7.60
CA TYR A 338 14.24 -3.89 -7.21
C TYR A 338 13.25 -4.57 -6.25
N PHE A 339 12.28 -3.81 -5.74
CA PHE A 339 11.21 -4.25 -4.83
C PHE A 339 9.86 -4.48 -5.53
N GLN A 340 9.80 -4.33 -6.85
CA GLN A 340 8.65 -4.65 -7.71
C GLN A 340 8.95 -5.87 -8.59
N LEU A 341 7.91 -6.64 -8.92
CA LEU A 341 8.02 -7.71 -9.91
C LEU A 341 8.33 -7.13 -11.30
N ALA A 342 9.06 -7.90 -12.10
CA ALA A 342 9.38 -7.52 -13.47
C ALA A 342 8.12 -7.31 -14.32
N ASP A 343 8.21 -6.42 -15.30
CA ASP A 343 7.14 -6.23 -16.28
C ASP A 343 6.87 -7.52 -17.05
N THR A 344 5.60 -7.86 -17.19
CA THR A 344 5.12 -9.02 -17.95
C THR A 344 4.38 -8.60 -19.23
N GLY A 345 4.30 -7.30 -19.50
CA GLY A 345 3.47 -6.73 -20.55
C GLY A 345 1.98 -6.89 -20.25
N LEU A 346 1.16 -6.52 -21.24
CA LEU A 346 -0.30 -6.72 -21.20
C LEU A 346 -0.62 -8.23 -21.19
N THR A 347 -1.21 -8.72 -20.10
CA THR A 347 -1.57 -10.13 -19.99
C THR A 347 -2.91 -10.42 -20.69
N PRO A 348 -3.16 -11.65 -21.12
CA PRO A 348 -4.50 -12.03 -21.55
C PRO A 348 -5.50 -11.96 -20.37
N PRO A 349 -6.80 -11.83 -20.67
CA PRO A 349 -7.84 -11.95 -19.66
C PRO A 349 -7.72 -13.28 -18.90
N ARG A 350 -7.94 -13.24 -17.59
CA ARG A 350 -7.74 -14.41 -16.71
C ARG A 350 -9.03 -15.21 -16.55
N ASN A 351 -8.91 -16.49 -16.20
CA ASN A 351 -10.05 -17.36 -15.82
C ASN A 351 -11.23 -17.36 -16.81
N ALA A 352 -10.94 -17.17 -18.10
CA ALA A 352 -11.97 -17.04 -19.12
C ALA A 352 -12.69 -18.39 -19.33
N LYS A 353 -14.03 -18.37 -19.29
CA LYS A 353 -14.85 -19.59 -19.37
C LYS A 353 -16.26 -19.30 -19.89
N ILE A 354 -16.90 -20.33 -20.46
CA ILE A 354 -18.30 -20.27 -20.87
C ILE A 354 -19.18 -20.91 -19.80
N ILE A 355 -20.30 -20.25 -19.48
CA ILE A 355 -21.35 -20.79 -18.62
C ILE A 355 -22.70 -20.82 -19.34
N LYS A 356 -23.52 -21.82 -19.02
CA LYS A 356 -24.87 -22.02 -19.56
C LYS A 356 -25.90 -21.82 -18.45
N SER A 357 -26.27 -20.57 -18.16
CA SER A 357 -27.31 -20.22 -17.19
C SER A 357 -28.22 -19.13 -17.76
N ALA A 358 -29.44 -19.51 -18.15
CA ALA A 358 -30.40 -18.64 -18.85
C ALA A 358 -29.82 -17.96 -20.12
N GLY A 359 -29.03 -18.71 -20.89
CA GLY A 359 -28.26 -18.24 -22.04
C GLY A 359 -26.84 -18.80 -22.03
N VAL A 360 -26.03 -18.51 -23.05
CA VAL A 360 -24.60 -18.82 -23.07
C VAL A 360 -23.85 -17.53 -22.76
N LYS A 361 -23.03 -17.52 -21.71
CA LYS A 361 -22.24 -16.34 -21.31
C LYS A 361 -20.77 -16.66 -21.29
N LEU A 362 -19.96 -15.73 -21.78
CA LEU A 362 -18.51 -15.72 -21.61
C LEU A 362 -18.17 -14.89 -20.38
N LEU A 363 -17.43 -15.47 -19.44
CA LEU A 363 -16.97 -14.81 -18.22
C LEU A 363 -15.45 -14.75 -18.20
N TRP A 364 -14.87 -13.68 -17.65
CA TRP A 364 -13.43 -13.56 -17.45
C TRP A 364 -13.08 -12.57 -16.32
N ASP A 365 -11.89 -12.72 -15.77
CA ASP A 365 -11.28 -11.77 -14.85
C ASP A 365 -10.34 -10.81 -15.58
N THR A 366 -10.12 -9.64 -14.98
CA THR A 366 -9.27 -8.60 -15.56
C THR A 366 -7.87 -9.13 -15.89
N SER A 367 -7.37 -8.71 -17.05
CA SER A 367 -5.94 -8.70 -17.38
C SER A 367 -5.17 -7.81 -16.40
N TYR A 368 -3.85 -8.03 -16.32
CA TYR A 368 -2.91 -7.07 -15.77
C TYR A 368 -2.40 -6.16 -16.89
N ALA A 369 -2.38 -4.87 -16.61
CA ALA A 369 -1.86 -3.86 -17.51
C ALA A 369 -0.33 -3.95 -17.55
N GLY A 370 0.22 -3.82 -18.75
CA GLY A 370 1.64 -3.50 -18.93
C GLY A 370 1.89 -2.02 -18.65
N ASN A 371 2.86 -1.42 -19.35
CA ASN A 371 3.17 0.00 -19.20
C ASN A 371 2.11 0.97 -19.77
N GLU A 372 0.94 0.51 -20.19
CA GLU A 372 -0.19 1.35 -20.61
C GLU A 372 -1.50 0.81 -20.01
N PRO A 373 -2.49 1.67 -19.70
CA PRO A 373 -3.75 1.22 -19.14
C PRO A 373 -4.57 0.41 -20.15
N ILE A 374 -5.29 -0.60 -19.64
CA ILE A 374 -6.27 -1.36 -20.43
C ILE A 374 -7.46 -0.46 -20.71
N THR A 375 -7.97 -0.48 -21.94
CA THR A 375 -9.14 0.34 -22.33
C THR A 375 -10.40 -0.48 -22.50
N HIS A 376 -10.30 -1.66 -23.11
CA HIS A 376 -11.43 -2.53 -23.38
C HIS A 376 -11.01 -3.97 -23.67
N TYR A 377 -12.02 -4.83 -23.76
CA TYR A 377 -11.93 -6.21 -24.24
C TYR A 377 -12.69 -6.35 -25.55
N GLU A 378 -12.06 -6.92 -26.58
CA GLU A 378 -12.73 -7.38 -27.79
C GLU A 378 -13.16 -8.85 -27.61
N ILE A 379 -14.40 -9.15 -27.98
CA ILE A 379 -14.94 -10.51 -27.99
C ILE A 379 -14.92 -10.99 -29.43
N VAL A 380 -14.15 -12.04 -29.70
CA VAL A 380 -13.97 -12.59 -31.04
C VAL A 380 -14.60 -13.97 -31.11
N SER A 381 -15.39 -14.22 -32.15
CA SER A 381 -15.88 -15.55 -32.47
C SER A 381 -15.67 -15.88 -33.95
N ASP A 382 -15.20 -17.09 -34.23
CA ASP A 382 -14.94 -17.59 -35.59
C ASP A 382 -14.14 -16.59 -36.46
N GLY A 383 -13.18 -15.90 -35.85
CA GLY A 383 -12.30 -14.90 -36.49
C GLY A 383 -12.86 -13.47 -36.59
N ASN A 384 -14.10 -13.23 -36.20
CA ASN A 384 -14.74 -11.91 -36.27
C ASN A 384 -14.96 -11.31 -34.88
N THR A 385 -14.74 -9.99 -34.73
CA THR A 385 -15.12 -9.30 -33.49
C THR A 385 -16.64 -9.20 -33.42
N ILE A 386 -17.24 -9.84 -32.43
CA ILE A 386 -18.69 -9.89 -32.21
C ILE A 386 -19.16 -8.91 -31.13
N GLY A 387 -18.23 -8.32 -30.37
CA GLY A 387 -18.56 -7.33 -29.35
C GLY A 387 -17.34 -6.70 -28.68
N THR A 388 -17.60 -5.66 -27.90
CA THR A 388 -16.58 -4.96 -27.11
C THR A 388 -17.14 -4.67 -25.72
N VAL A 389 -16.31 -4.89 -24.69
CA VAL A 389 -16.63 -4.57 -23.30
C VAL A 389 -15.60 -3.59 -22.76
N ARG A 390 -16.05 -2.42 -22.30
CA ARG A 390 -15.17 -1.41 -21.70
C ARG A 390 -14.47 -1.99 -20.45
N HIS A 391 -13.17 -1.71 -20.29
CA HIS A 391 -12.46 -2.05 -19.07
C HIS A 391 -12.87 -1.08 -17.95
N LEU A 392 -13.14 -1.67 -16.78
CA LEU A 392 -13.32 -0.97 -15.52
C LEU A 392 -12.43 -1.67 -14.49
N PRO A 393 -11.88 -0.99 -13.47
CA PRO A 393 -11.19 -1.67 -12.38
C PRO A 393 -12.09 -2.76 -11.78
N GLN A 394 -11.62 -4.01 -11.76
CA GLN A 394 -12.39 -5.12 -11.19
C GLN A 394 -12.26 -5.08 -9.67
N VAL A 395 -13.29 -4.57 -9.00
CA VAL A 395 -13.27 -4.25 -7.56
C VAL A 395 -13.74 -5.38 -6.64
N SER A 396 -14.26 -6.46 -7.21
CA SER A 396 -14.68 -7.68 -6.54
C SER A 396 -14.19 -8.91 -7.31
N ARG A 397 -14.51 -10.11 -6.83
CA ARG A 397 -14.30 -11.36 -7.58
C ARG A 397 -15.42 -11.67 -8.59
N ASP A 398 -16.33 -10.73 -8.82
CA ASP A 398 -17.34 -10.88 -9.86
C ASP A 398 -16.67 -10.67 -11.22
N PRO A 399 -16.79 -11.64 -12.14
CA PRO A 399 -16.12 -11.55 -13.43
C PRO A 399 -16.81 -10.55 -14.35
N PHE A 400 -16.08 -10.06 -15.34
CA PHE A 400 -16.70 -9.48 -16.52
C PHE A 400 -17.54 -10.53 -17.23
N SER A 401 -18.54 -10.06 -17.99
CA SER A 401 -19.42 -10.97 -18.73
C SER A 401 -19.80 -10.42 -20.10
N TYR A 402 -20.01 -11.33 -21.05
CA TYR A 402 -20.57 -11.04 -22.37
C TYR A 402 -21.58 -12.13 -22.77
N GLU A 403 -22.74 -11.73 -23.29
CA GLU A 403 -23.76 -12.66 -23.76
C GLU A 403 -23.45 -13.15 -25.17
N ILE A 404 -23.37 -14.47 -25.34
CA ILE A 404 -23.09 -15.11 -26.61
C ILE A 404 -24.41 -15.35 -27.35
N THR A 405 -24.48 -14.88 -28.61
CA THR A 405 -25.65 -15.07 -29.48
C THR A 405 -25.43 -16.14 -30.56
N ALA A 406 -24.19 -16.32 -31.03
CA ALA A 406 -23.81 -17.29 -32.05
C ALA A 406 -22.29 -17.51 -32.05
N GLY A 407 -21.85 -18.61 -32.66
CA GLY A 407 -20.44 -18.98 -32.81
C GLY A 407 -20.09 -20.31 -32.15
N LYS A 408 -18.90 -20.85 -32.45
CA LYS A 408 -18.42 -22.12 -31.84
C LYS A 408 -17.18 -21.92 -31.00
N GLU A 409 -16.28 -21.09 -31.49
CA GLU A 409 -15.01 -20.77 -30.83
C GLU A 409 -14.99 -19.30 -30.41
N TYR A 410 -14.45 -19.03 -29.23
CA TYR A 410 -14.43 -17.70 -28.64
C TYR A 410 -13.05 -17.33 -28.10
N LYS A 411 -12.69 -16.05 -28.22
CA LYS A 411 -11.55 -15.44 -27.52
C LYS A 411 -11.97 -14.12 -26.90
N VAL A 412 -11.39 -13.81 -25.73
CA VAL A 412 -11.42 -12.46 -25.15
C VAL A 412 -10.04 -11.84 -25.35
N ILE A 413 -10.00 -10.65 -25.94
CA ILE A 413 -8.75 -9.95 -26.24
C ILE A 413 -8.70 -8.65 -25.44
N ALA A 414 -7.75 -8.53 -24.53
CA ALA A 414 -7.47 -7.27 -23.86
C ALA A 414 -6.78 -6.30 -24.81
N VAL A 415 -7.20 -5.02 -24.80
CA VAL A 415 -6.63 -3.96 -25.61
C VAL A 415 -6.23 -2.78 -24.72
N ASP A 416 -4.98 -2.32 -24.83
CA ASP A 416 -4.49 -1.15 -24.08
C ASP A 416 -4.62 0.17 -24.84
N ALA A 417 -4.24 1.27 -24.20
CA ALA A 417 -4.39 2.63 -24.73
C ALA A 417 -3.58 2.92 -26.00
N ILE A 418 -2.60 2.09 -26.34
CA ILE A 418 -1.81 2.22 -27.58
C ILE A 418 -2.14 1.11 -28.59
N GLY A 419 -3.18 0.31 -28.33
CA GLY A 419 -3.71 -0.70 -29.24
C GLY A 419 -2.96 -2.04 -29.22
N ARG A 420 -2.09 -2.30 -28.24
CA ARG A 420 -1.52 -3.65 -28.07
C ARG A 420 -2.61 -4.59 -27.59
N LYS A 421 -2.51 -5.85 -28.03
CA LYS A 421 -3.53 -6.87 -27.82
C LYS A 421 -2.96 -8.10 -27.12
N SER A 422 -3.72 -8.70 -26.22
CA SER A 422 -3.38 -9.96 -25.56
C SER A 422 -4.63 -10.81 -25.39
N ALA A 423 -4.63 -12.02 -25.96
CA ALA A 423 -5.81 -12.85 -26.14
C ALA A 423 -5.78 -14.10 -25.25
N THR A 424 -6.94 -14.52 -24.77
CA THR A 424 -7.11 -15.85 -24.18
C THR A 424 -6.80 -16.95 -25.20
N GLU A 425 -6.57 -18.16 -24.71
CA GLU A 425 -6.72 -19.37 -25.52
C GLU A 425 -8.15 -19.46 -26.10
N VAL A 426 -8.33 -20.30 -27.12
CA VAL A 426 -9.65 -20.57 -27.69
C VAL A 426 -10.52 -21.27 -26.65
N ILE A 427 -11.74 -20.75 -26.46
CA ILE A 427 -12.75 -21.30 -25.56
C ILE A 427 -13.89 -21.84 -26.41
N THR A 428 -14.29 -23.08 -26.16
CA THR A 428 -15.37 -23.76 -26.89
C THR A 428 -16.61 -23.90 -26.00
N ALA A 429 -17.78 -23.74 -26.62
CA ALA A 429 -19.08 -23.78 -25.94
C ALA A 429 -19.60 -25.19 -25.64
#